data_AF-A0A0Q3EW28-F1
#
_entry.id   AF-A0A0Q3EW28-F1
#
_cell.length_a   1.000
_cell.length_b   1.000
_cell.length_c   1.000
_cell.angle_alpha   90.00
_cell.angle_beta   90.00
_cell.angle_gamma   90.00
#
_symmetry.space_group_name_H-M   'P 1'
#
loop_
_entity.id
_entity.type
_entity.pdbx_description
1 polymer ?
#
loop_
_entity_poly.entity_id
_entity_poly.type
_entity_poly.pdbx_seq_one_letter_code
_entity_poly.pdbx_strand_id
1 'polypeptide(L)'
;MNRLFYAALTVAILVGAAILAIPSSLFLRDISLTVDGRTVRYVRETPFGDVTAEWHAEITLIDGDGFECASGPWAVATYQQIPGNTVTYDLGSWADKCIEAGPPFYLTTTRRVLLFGVIPLRKMVQRTEVEGERPAPTIDDVTIIVVPGEQ
;
A
#
# COMPACT_ATOMS: atom_id res chain seq x y z
N MET A 1 33.82 -28.54 -19.21
CA MET A 1 32.57 -27.86 -18.86
C MET A 1 31.58 -28.05 -20.02
N ASN A 2 30.41 -28.64 -19.78
CA ASN A 2 29.57 -29.29 -20.80
C ASN A 2 28.70 -28.28 -21.58
N ARG A 3 28.58 -28.38 -22.92
CA ARG A 3 27.76 -27.43 -23.72
C ARG A 3 26.29 -27.38 -23.29
N LEU A 4 25.74 -28.52 -22.87
CA LEU A 4 24.39 -28.63 -22.32
C LEU A 4 24.20 -27.79 -21.04
N PHE A 5 25.23 -27.71 -20.21
CA PHE A 5 25.19 -26.90 -19.00
C PHE A 5 25.07 -25.41 -19.33
N TYR A 6 25.84 -24.92 -20.31
CA TYR A 6 25.75 -23.52 -20.74
C TYR A 6 24.41 -23.19 -21.39
N ALA A 7 23.87 -24.10 -22.21
CA ALA A 7 22.54 -23.93 -22.81
C ALA A 7 21.45 -23.86 -21.74
N ALA A 8 21.45 -24.78 -20.77
CA ALA A 8 20.50 -24.79 -19.67
C ALA A 8 20.61 -23.52 -18.81
N LEU A 9 21.84 -23.10 -18.47
CA LEU A 9 22.07 -21.86 -17.73
C LEU A 9 21.57 -20.63 -18.47
N THR A 10 21.83 -20.55 -19.78
CA THR A 10 21.36 -19.43 -20.62
C THR A 10 19.84 -19.36 -20.64
N VAL A 11 19.16 -20.49 -20.82
CA VAL A 11 17.69 -20.57 -20.77
C VAL A 11 17.16 -20.15 -19.40
N ALA A 12 17.77 -20.62 -18.31
CA ALA A 12 17.36 -20.24 -16.96
C ALA A 12 17.50 -18.73 -16.71
N ILE A 13 18.57 -18.11 -17.19
CA ILE A 13 18.77 -16.65 -17.11
C ILE A 13 17.71 -15.91 -17.91
N LEU A 14 17.42 -16.34 -19.15
CA LEU A 14 16.41 -15.70 -20.00
C LEU A 14 15.01 -15.80 -19.40
N VAL A 15 14.64 -16.97 -18.85
CA VAL A 15 13.35 -17.16 -18.17
C VAL A 15 13.28 -16.32 -16.90
N GLY A 16 14.33 -16.30 -16.08
CA GLY A 16 14.40 -15.45 -14.89
C GLY A 16 14.28 -13.96 -15.22
N ALA A 17 14.97 -13.49 -16.25
CA ALA A 17 14.88 -12.11 -16.73
C ALA A 17 13.46 -11.77 -17.24
N ALA A 18 12.82 -12.69 -17.97
CA ALA A 18 11.44 -12.50 -18.44
C ALA A 18 10.46 -12.40 -17.26
N ILE A 19 10.57 -13.26 -16.25
CA ILE A 19 9.71 -13.22 -15.05
C ILE A 19 9.86 -11.88 -14.30
N LEU A 20 11.10 -11.38 -14.16
CA LEU A 20 11.36 -10.09 -13.51
C LEU A 20 10.90 -8.88 -14.34
N ALA A 21 10.80 -9.03 -15.66
CA ALA A 21 10.31 -7.99 -16.56
C ALA A 21 8.78 -7.86 -16.53
N ILE A 22 8.05 -8.90 -16.13
CA ILE A 22 6.59 -8.92 -16.11
C ILE A 22 6.08 -8.26 -14.81
N PRO A 23 5.40 -7.11 -14.88
CA PRO A 23 4.88 -6.43 -13.70
C PRO A 23 3.63 -7.13 -13.16
N SER A 24 3.48 -7.15 -11.82
CA SER A 24 2.28 -7.69 -11.16
C SER A 24 0.98 -6.97 -11.56
N SER A 25 1.06 -5.71 -12.01
CA SER A 25 -0.08 -4.89 -12.45
C SER A 25 -0.83 -5.44 -13.67
N LEU A 26 -0.20 -6.33 -14.44
CA LEU A 26 -0.87 -7.02 -15.53
C LEU A 26 -1.91 -8.01 -15.00
N PHE A 27 -1.63 -8.66 -13.88
CA PHE A 27 -2.44 -9.75 -13.33
C PHE A 27 -3.36 -9.31 -12.20
N LEU A 28 -3.01 -8.23 -11.50
CA LEU A 28 -3.77 -7.69 -10.39
C LEU A 28 -3.86 -6.17 -10.53
N ARG A 29 -5.09 -5.66 -10.59
CA ARG A 29 -5.36 -4.23 -10.69
C ARG A 29 -6.25 -3.78 -9.56
N ASP A 30 -6.06 -2.55 -9.13
CA ASP A 30 -6.96 -1.87 -8.22
C ASP A 30 -7.96 -1.06 -9.03
N ILE A 31 -9.23 -1.23 -8.68
CA ILE A 31 -10.34 -0.48 -9.26
C ILE A 31 -10.72 0.68 -8.36
N SER A 32 -10.80 0.44 -7.05
CA SER A 32 -11.08 1.49 -6.08
C SER A 32 -10.43 1.21 -4.74
N LEU A 33 -10.09 2.29 -4.06
CA LEU A 33 -9.60 2.32 -2.70
C LEU A 33 -10.54 3.23 -1.90
N THR A 34 -11.05 2.74 -0.79
CA THR A 34 -11.83 3.55 0.15
C THR A 34 -11.22 3.40 1.55
N VAL A 35 -10.99 4.52 2.22
CA VAL A 35 -10.58 4.57 3.62
C VAL A 35 -11.74 5.12 4.44
N ASP A 36 -12.14 4.37 5.47
CA ASP A 36 -13.21 4.74 6.40
C ASP A 36 -12.73 4.47 7.83
N GLY A 37 -12.27 5.52 8.50
CA GLY A 37 -11.59 5.42 9.80
C GLY A 37 -10.38 4.48 9.71
N ARG A 38 -10.39 3.40 10.51
CA ARG A 38 -9.35 2.35 10.50
C ARG A 38 -9.52 1.32 9.38
N THR A 39 -10.58 1.41 8.60
CA THR A 39 -10.90 0.38 7.63
C THR A 39 -10.44 0.81 6.25
N VAL A 40 -9.51 0.08 5.66
CA VAL A 40 -9.12 0.28 4.26
C VAL A 40 -9.69 -0.85 3.42
N ARG A 41 -10.48 -0.47 2.43
CA ARG A 41 -11.13 -1.41 1.51
C ARG A 41 -10.62 -1.22 0.09
N TYR A 42 -10.20 -2.32 -0.52
CA TYR A 42 -9.71 -2.38 -1.89
C TYR A 42 -10.65 -3.21 -2.74
N VAL A 43 -11.16 -2.63 -3.82
CA VAL A 43 -11.85 -3.37 -4.89
C VAL A 43 -10.85 -3.63 -6.00
N ARG A 44 -10.75 -4.88 -6.43
CA ARG A 44 -9.66 -5.36 -7.29
C ARG A 44 -10.21 -6.19 -8.44
N GLU A 45 -9.42 -6.24 -9.50
CA GLU A 45 -9.70 -7.02 -10.69
C GLU A 45 -8.49 -7.89 -11.06
N THR A 46 -8.76 -9.11 -11.52
CA THR A 46 -7.76 -10.06 -12.00
C THR A 46 -8.07 -10.44 -13.45
N PRO A 47 -7.57 -9.68 -14.45
CA PRO A 47 -8.02 -9.76 -15.85
C PRO A 47 -7.84 -11.13 -16.50
N PHE A 48 -6.93 -11.95 -15.97
CA PHE A 48 -6.55 -13.25 -16.53
C PHE A 48 -7.07 -14.43 -15.71
N GLY A 49 -8.05 -14.20 -14.82
CA GLY A 49 -8.59 -15.21 -13.92
C GLY A 49 -7.92 -15.20 -12.55
N ASP A 50 -7.98 -16.34 -11.85
CA ASP A 50 -7.56 -16.41 -10.46
C ASP A 50 -6.04 -16.42 -10.30
N VAL A 51 -5.53 -15.56 -9.42
CA VAL A 51 -4.10 -15.42 -9.14
C VAL A 51 -3.85 -15.43 -7.64
N THR A 52 -2.74 -16.03 -7.22
CA THR A 52 -2.24 -15.85 -5.86
C THR A 52 -1.39 -14.59 -5.81
N ALA A 53 -1.54 -13.78 -4.78
CA ALA A 53 -0.75 -12.59 -4.58
C ALA A 53 -0.37 -12.42 -3.10
N GLU A 54 0.79 -11.86 -2.86
CA GLU A 54 1.18 -11.32 -1.58
C GLU A 54 0.88 -9.84 -1.56
N TRP A 55 0.36 -9.39 -0.44
CA TRP A 55 -0.02 -8.02 -0.22
C TRP A 55 0.67 -7.46 1.01
N HIS A 56 1.15 -6.23 0.86
CA HIS A 56 1.73 -5.40 1.90
C HIS A 56 1.12 -4.01 1.76
N ALA A 57 0.61 -3.43 2.85
CA ALA A 57 0.15 -2.06 2.88
C ALA A 57 0.94 -1.33 3.96
N GLU A 58 1.52 -0.19 3.60
CA GLU A 58 2.22 0.72 4.49
C GLU A 58 1.54 2.07 4.37
N ILE A 59 0.84 2.48 5.42
CA ILE A 59 0.23 3.81 5.42
C ILE A 59 1.25 4.75 6.02
N THR A 60 1.54 5.83 5.29
CA THR A 60 2.38 6.92 5.76
C THR A 60 1.51 8.16 5.79
N LEU A 61 0.92 8.43 6.94
CA LEU A 61 0.20 9.68 7.11
C LEU A 61 1.21 10.77 7.44
N ILE A 62 1.16 11.86 6.68
CA ILE A 62 1.98 13.05 6.90
C ILE A 62 1.00 14.14 7.33
N ASP A 63 1.05 14.55 8.59
CA ASP A 63 0.24 15.68 9.03
C ASP A 63 0.76 17.00 8.44
N GLY A 64 0.01 18.10 8.64
CA GLY A 64 0.40 19.43 8.17
C GLY A 64 1.70 19.97 8.79
N ASP A 65 2.21 19.33 9.84
CA ASP A 65 3.44 19.68 10.55
C ASP A 65 4.61 18.70 10.23
N GLY A 66 4.40 17.73 9.33
CA GLY A 66 5.40 16.78 8.84
C GLY A 66 5.56 15.51 9.71
N PHE A 67 4.63 15.21 10.61
CA PHE A 67 4.66 14.01 11.43
C PHE A 67 4.25 12.78 10.61
N GLU A 68 5.14 11.79 10.56
CA GLU A 68 4.92 10.54 9.85
C GLU A 68 4.45 9.42 10.80
N CYS A 69 3.20 8.97 10.67
CA CYS A 69 2.82 7.66 11.21
C CYS A 69 3.10 6.59 10.15
N ALA A 70 4.09 5.75 10.40
CA ALA A 70 4.30 4.52 9.65
C ALA A 70 3.67 3.35 10.40
N SER A 71 3.08 2.41 9.66
CA SER A 71 2.56 1.17 10.25
C SER A 71 3.64 0.43 11.05
N GLY A 72 4.93 0.55 10.69
CA GLY A 72 6.03 -0.24 11.25
C GLY A 72 6.26 -1.53 10.44
N PRO A 73 7.00 -2.54 10.96
CA PRO A 73 7.21 -3.81 10.26
C PRO A 73 5.99 -4.74 10.37
N TRP A 74 5.23 -4.93 9.28
CA TRP A 74 3.95 -5.67 9.32
C TRP A 74 3.80 -6.83 8.33
N ALA A 75 2.80 -7.64 8.68
CA ALA A 75 2.47 -8.95 8.14
C ALA A 75 2.21 -8.95 6.63
N VAL A 76 2.80 -9.94 5.94
CA VAL A 76 2.47 -10.29 4.57
C VAL A 76 1.14 -11.04 4.60
N ALA A 77 0.12 -10.48 3.95
CA ALA A 77 -1.13 -11.19 3.74
C ALA A 77 -1.05 -11.94 2.40
N THR A 78 -1.39 -13.23 2.41
CA THR A 78 -1.58 -14.01 1.18
C THR A 78 -3.03 -13.84 0.73
N TYR A 79 -3.21 -13.44 -0.52
CA TYR A 79 -4.48 -13.30 -1.18
C TYR A 79 -5.23 -14.64 -1.25
N GLN A 80 -6.51 -14.60 -0.94
CA GLN A 80 -7.49 -15.64 -1.26
C GLN A 80 -8.62 -14.99 -2.06
N GLN A 81 -9.18 -15.72 -3.02
CA GLN A 81 -10.32 -15.27 -3.80
C GLN A 81 -11.54 -15.15 -2.88
N ILE A 82 -12.19 -13.98 -2.86
CA ILE A 82 -13.39 -13.69 -2.07
C ILE A 82 -14.46 -13.15 -3.03
N PRO A 83 -15.75 -13.52 -2.89
CA PRO A 83 -16.82 -12.95 -3.69
C PRO A 83 -16.77 -11.41 -3.75
N GLY A 84 -16.75 -10.85 -4.96
CA GLY A 84 -16.64 -9.41 -5.20
C GLY A 84 -15.20 -8.86 -5.21
N ASN A 85 -14.17 -9.69 -4.98
CA ASN A 85 -12.74 -9.33 -4.98
C ASN A 85 -12.34 -8.17 -4.05
N THR A 86 -13.24 -7.79 -3.16
CA THR A 86 -13.04 -6.77 -2.15
C THR A 86 -12.26 -7.35 -0.98
N VAL A 87 -11.15 -6.73 -0.58
CA VAL A 87 -10.58 -7.00 0.75
C VAL A 87 -10.62 -5.76 1.61
N THR A 88 -10.77 -6.03 2.89
CA THR A 88 -10.85 -5.04 3.94
C THR A 88 -9.71 -5.31 4.92
N TYR A 89 -8.95 -4.27 5.24
CA TYR A 89 -7.86 -4.29 6.22
C TYR A 89 -8.22 -3.35 7.35
N ASP A 90 -8.09 -3.83 8.58
CA ASP A 90 -8.09 -2.98 9.76
C ASP A 90 -6.65 -2.48 9.98
N LEU A 91 -6.50 -1.17 10.09
CA LEU A 91 -5.22 -0.52 10.36
C LEU A 91 -4.81 -0.66 11.82
N GLY A 92 -5.71 -1.04 12.73
CA GLY A 92 -5.40 -1.13 14.15
C GLY A 92 -5.10 0.24 14.78
N SER A 93 -4.76 0.23 16.07
CA SER A 93 -4.67 1.45 16.88
C SER A 93 -3.44 2.32 16.61
N TRP A 94 -2.42 1.81 15.90
CA TRP A 94 -1.25 2.63 15.57
C TRP A 94 -1.59 3.76 14.58
N ALA A 95 -2.65 3.59 13.79
CA ALA A 95 -3.09 4.57 12.81
C ALA A 95 -3.92 5.72 13.43
N ASP A 96 -4.37 5.59 14.67
CA ASP A 96 -5.33 6.50 15.32
C ASP A 96 -4.91 7.96 15.26
N LYS A 97 -3.70 8.25 15.74
CA LYS A 97 -3.17 9.63 15.82
C LYS A 97 -3.18 10.32 14.47
N CYS A 98 -2.96 9.56 13.41
CA CYS A 98 -2.90 10.09 12.08
C CYS A 98 -4.25 10.12 11.36
N ILE A 99 -5.16 9.20 11.70
CA ILE A 99 -6.58 9.34 11.29
C ILE A 99 -7.20 10.57 11.97
N GLU A 100 -6.85 10.82 13.24
CA GLU A 100 -7.27 11.98 14.03
C GLU A 100 -6.70 13.31 13.49
N ALA A 101 -5.45 13.31 12.99
CA ALA A 101 -4.85 14.47 12.34
C ALA A 101 -5.63 14.93 11.09
N GLY A 102 -6.41 14.03 10.49
CA GLY A 102 -7.27 14.29 9.35
C GLY A 102 -6.52 14.28 8.01
N PRO A 103 -7.27 14.36 6.90
CA PRO A 103 -6.72 14.44 5.56
C PRO A 103 -5.97 15.75 5.29
N PRO A 104 -5.04 15.78 4.30
CA PRO A 104 -4.68 14.68 3.41
C PRO A 104 -3.69 13.70 4.03
N PHE A 105 -3.70 12.44 3.58
CA PHE A 105 -2.67 11.47 3.95
C PHE A 105 -2.31 10.53 2.79
N TYR A 106 -1.10 9.93 2.86
CA TYR A 106 -0.59 9.06 1.80
C TYR A 106 -0.65 7.58 2.20
N LEU A 107 -1.27 6.79 1.34
CA LEU A 107 -1.35 5.35 1.49
C LEU A 107 -0.43 4.67 0.47
N THR A 108 0.64 4.05 0.97
CA THR A 108 1.54 3.24 0.15
C THR A 108 1.14 1.78 0.22
N THR A 109 1.05 1.12 -0.91
CA THR A 109 0.77 -0.31 -0.98
C THR A 109 1.79 -0.98 -1.86
N THR A 110 2.29 -2.13 -1.40
CA THR A 110 3.21 -2.97 -2.13
C THR A 110 2.58 -4.33 -2.36
N ARG A 111 2.52 -4.77 -3.61
CA ARG A 111 1.84 -6.00 -4.00
C ARG A 111 2.72 -6.82 -4.91
N ARG A 112 2.54 -8.13 -4.84
CA ARG A 112 3.32 -9.07 -5.63
C ARG A 112 2.47 -10.26 -6.01
N VAL A 113 2.28 -10.49 -7.30
CA VAL A 113 1.62 -11.71 -7.78
C VAL A 113 2.61 -12.87 -7.74
N LEU A 114 2.13 -14.04 -7.36
CA LEU A 114 2.87 -15.29 -7.36
C LEU A 114 2.36 -16.17 -8.51
N LEU A 115 3.15 -16.33 -9.58
CA LEU A 115 2.82 -17.27 -10.65
C LEU A 115 2.80 -18.69 -10.07
N PHE A 116 1.72 -19.42 -10.39
CA PHE A 116 1.46 -20.75 -9.86
C PHE A 116 1.50 -20.84 -8.32
N GLY A 117 1.29 -19.71 -7.63
CA GLY A 117 1.36 -19.64 -6.17
C GLY A 117 2.77 -19.65 -5.58
N VAL A 118 3.84 -19.69 -6.41
CA VAL A 118 5.22 -19.86 -5.91
C VAL A 118 6.20 -18.84 -6.47
N ILE A 119 6.12 -18.50 -7.77
CA ILE A 119 7.14 -17.70 -8.42
C ILE A 119 6.78 -16.21 -8.30
N PRO A 120 7.53 -15.41 -7.53
CA PRO A 120 7.21 -14.00 -7.34
C PRO A 120 7.48 -13.19 -8.61
N LEU A 121 6.45 -12.49 -9.08
CA LEU A 121 6.60 -11.45 -10.09
C LEU A 121 7.21 -10.18 -9.51
N ARG A 122 7.51 -9.22 -10.39
CA ARG A 122 7.98 -7.90 -9.98
C ARG A 122 6.93 -7.21 -9.10
N LYS A 123 7.39 -6.69 -7.96
CA LYS A 123 6.57 -5.92 -7.02
C LYS A 123 5.98 -4.69 -7.72
N MET A 124 4.73 -4.40 -7.40
CA MET A 124 4.05 -3.16 -7.73
C MET A 124 3.97 -2.32 -6.45
N VAL A 125 4.36 -1.05 -6.54
CA VAL A 125 4.19 -0.08 -5.45
C VAL A 125 3.23 0.99 -5.95
N GLN A 126 2.16 1.23 -5.19
CA GLN A 126 1.18 2.26 -5.49
C GLN A 126 1.09 3.20 -4.30
N ARG A 127 1.14 4.51 -4.58
CA ARG A 127 0.92 5.57 -3.60
C ARG A 127 -0.38 6.26 -3.95
N THR A 128 -1.28 6.35 -3.00
CA THR A 128 -2.59 6.99 -3.16
C THR A 128 -2.70 8.10 -2.13
N GLU A 129 -2.97 9.31 -2.59
CA GLU A 129 -3.35 10.41 -1.70
C GLU A 129 -4.84 10.28 -1.38
N VAL A 130 -5.17 10.29 -0.10
CA VAL A 130 -6.55 10.28 0.36
C VAL A 130 -6.92 11.72 0.70
N GLU A 131 -7.64 12.33 -0.23
CA GLU A 131 -8.17 13.69 -0.07
C GLU A 131 -9.39 13.70 0.85
N GLY A 132 -9.55 14.79 1.60
CA GLY A 132 -10.74 15.06 2.41
C GLY A 132 -10.69 16.44 3.05
N GLU A 133 -11.79 16.87 3.66
CA GLU A 133 -11.83 18.15 4.39
C GLU A 133 -11.09 18.02 5.71
N ARG A 134 -10.01 18.80 5.89
CA ARG A 134 -9.33 18.92 7.17
C ARG A 134 -10.34 19.55 8.16
N PRO A 135 -10.60 18.94 9.34
CA PRO A 135 -11.42 19.61 10.35
C PRO A 135 -10.77 20.96 10.69
N ALA A 136 -11.56 22.02 10.67
CA ALA A 136 -11.08 23.36 11.00
C ALA A 136 -10.51 23.35 12.43
N PRO A 137 -9.38 24.04 12.68
CA PRO A 137 -8.84 24.13 14.03
C PRO A 137 -9.90 24.74 14.97
N THR A 138 -10.31 23.99 15.98
CA THR A 138 -11.17 24.49 17.05
C THR A 138 -10.40 25.55 17.84
N ILE A 139 -11.05 26.69 18.07
CA ILE A 139 -10.46 27.91 18.67
C ILE A 139 -9.92 27.68 20.10
N ASP A 140 -10.24 26.55 20.74
CA ASP A 140 -9.78 26.21 22.08
C ASP A 140 -8.26 25.95 22.19
N ASP A 141 -7.53 25.76 21.08
CA ASP A 141 -6.06 25.63 21.05
C ASP A 141 -5.32 26.95 20.74
N VAL A 142 -6.04 28.06 20.56
CA VAL A 142 -5.39 29.37 20.40
C VAL A 142 -5.01 29.90 21.78
N THR A 143 -3.80 29.58 22.22
CA THR A 143 -3.18 30.30 23.34
C THR A 143 -2.92 31.73 22.87
N ILE A 144 -3.86 32.65 23.14
CA ILE A 144 -3.65 34.08 22.94
C ILE A 144 -2.59 34.52 23.94
N ILE A 145 -1.34 34.60 23.50
CA ILE A 145 -0.27 35.25 24.26
C ILE A 145 -0.56 36.75 24.20
N VAL A 146 -1.27 37.26 25.21
CA VAL A 146 -1.43 38.70 25.42
C VAL A 146 -0.07 39.24 25.87
N VAL A 147 0.69 39.82 24.96
CA VAL A 147 1.90 40.58 25.30
C VAL A 147 1.44 41.90 25.94
N PRO A 148 1.75 42.15 27.24
CA PRO A 148 1.43 43.43 27.85
C PRO A 148 2.27 44.51 27.16
N GLY A 149 1.62 45.50 26.55
CA GLY A 149 2.30 46.69 26.06
C GLY A 149 2.90 47.47 27.22
N GLU A 150 4.21 47.70 27.16
CA GLU A 150 4.90 48.65 28.03
C GLU A 150 4.32 50.06 27.81
N GLN A 151 3.96 50.72 28.93
CA GLN A 151 3.54 52.13 28.96
C GLN A 151 4.75 53.06 28.85
#